data_AF-G7GPJ4-F1
#
_entry.id   AF-G7GPJ4-F1
#
_cell.length_a   1.000
_cell.length_b   1.000
_cell.length_c   1.000
_cell.angle_alpha   90.00
_cell.angle_beta   90.00
_cell.angle_gamma   90.00
#
_symmetry.space_group_name_H-M   'P 1'
#
loop_
_entity.id
_entity.type
_entity.pdbx_description
1 polymer ?
#
loop_
_entity_poly.entity_id
_entity_poly.type
_entity_poly.pdbx_seq_one_letter_code
_entity_poly.pdbx_strand_id
1 'polypeptide(L)'
;MATVDKSGAPQNSPVSFRINQELGTIDIGGYTMSTSRKYRNLATNDRVAFIVDDVFSVRPWKVRMVEIRGRGEQVPGTSSEPGHDDALIRIHPDRVIAFGIDD
;
A
#
# COMPACT_ATOMS: atom_id res chain seq x y z
N MET A 1 -0.75 -4.46 3.00
CA MET A 1 0.57 -3.82 2.83
C MET A 1 1.49 -4.31 3.93
N ALA A 2 2.65 -4.83 3.52
CA ALA A 2 3.73 -5.23 4.39
C ALA A 2 4.70 -4.07 4.65
N THR A 3 5.10 -3.92 5.90
CA THR A 3 6.16 -3.01 6.39
C THR A 3 7.05 -3.78 7.36
N VAL A 4 8.23 -3.26 7.68
CA VAL A 4 9.17 -3.90 8.58
C VAL A 4 9.53 -2.93 9.70
N ASP A 5 9.48 -3.36 10.95
CA ASP A 5 9.88 -2.49 12.06
C ASP A 5 11.41 -2.43 12.24
N LYS A 6 11.85 -1.56 13.15
CA LYS A 6 13.28 -1.34 13.46
C LYS A 6 14.04 -2.61 13.90
N SER A 7 13.33 -3.65 14.36
CA SER A 7 13.93 -4.92 14.77
C SER A 7 13.99 -5.95 13.63
N GLY A 8 13.47 -5.59 12.45
CA GLY A 8 13.35 -6.50 11.31
C GLY A 8 12.07 -7.33 11.32
N ALA A 9 11.14 -7.11 12.26
CA ALA A 9 9.92 -7.90 12.31
C ALA A 9 8.93 -7.43 11.23
N PRO A 10 8.42 -8.34 10.39
CA PRO A 10 7.44 -7.98 9.38
C PRO A 10 6.06 -7.73 10.01
N GLN A 11 5.35 -6.76 9.47
CA GLN A 11 3.93 -6.52 9.73
C GLN A 11 3.19 -6.45 8.40
N ASN A 12 2.13 -7.23 8.23
CA ASN A 12 1.17 -7.05 7.16
C ASN A 12 -0.15 -6.48 7.71
N SER A 13 -0.76 -5.54 7.00
CA SER A 13 -2.05 -4.95 7.38
C SER A 13 -2.95 -4.78 6.16
N PRO A 14 -4.26 -5.09 6.26
CA PRO A 14 -5.22 -4.71 5.23
C PRO A 14 -5.29 -3.17 5.18
N VAL A 15 -5.47 -2.63 3.99
CA VAL A 15 -5.47 -1.18 3.76
C VAL A 15 -6.45 -0.82 2.65
N SER A 16 -7.03 0.37 2.75
CA SER A 16 -7.62 1.07 1.60
C SER A 16 -6.51 1.81 0.85
N PHE A 17 -6.68 2.00 -0.45
CA PHE A 17 -5.67 2.64 -1.29
C PHE A 17 -6.31 3.49 -2.39
N ARG A 18 -5.54 4.45 -2.90
CA ARG A 18 -5.87 5.23 -4.09
C ARG A 18 -4.65 5.30 -5.00
N ILE A 19 -4.87 5.23 -6.31
CA ILE A 19 -3.82 5.48 -7.30
C ILE A 19 -3.74 7.00 -7.51
N ASN A 20 -2.56 7.57 -7.26
CA ASN A 20 -2.24 8.94 -7.60
C ASN A 20 -1.54 8.94 -8.98
N GLN A 21 -2.33 9.17 -10.03
CA GLN A 21 -1.84 9.10 -11.40
C GLN A 21 -0.84 10.21 -11.74
N GLU A 22 -0.98 11.39 -11.12
CA GLU A 22 -0.09 12.53 -11.35
C GLU A 22 1.33 12.23 -10.87
N LEU A 23 1.46 11.59 -9.70
CA LEU A 23 2.75 11.24 -9.12
C LEU A 23 3.22 9.83 -9.47
N GLY A 24 2.37 9.00 -10.08
CA GLY A 24 2.66 7.58 -10.31
C GLY A 24 2.79 6.78 -9.02
N THR A 25 2.11 7.19 -7.94
CA THR A 25 2.20 6.58 -6.61
C THR A 25 0.90 5.93 -6.16
N ILE A 26 0.99 5.18 -5.07
CA ILE A 26 -0.18 4.61 -4.39
C ILE A 26 -0.27 5.23 -3.01
N ASP A 27 -1.38 5.88 -2.73
CA ASP A 27 -1.62 6.56 -1.46
C ASP A 27 -2.51 5.68 -0.56
N ILE A 28 -2.04 5.44 0.66
CA ILE A 28 -2.68 4.59 1.67
C ILE A 28 -3.14 5.49 2.83
N GLY A 29 -4.46 5.64 2.99
CA GLY A 29 -5.11 6.40 4.06
C GLY A 29 -5.78 5.52 5.12
N GLY A 30 -6.37 6.15 6.14
CA GLY A 30 -7.24 5.48 7.12
C GLY A 30 -7.46 6.28 8.40
N TYR A 31 -8.37 5.80 9.26
CA TYR A 31 -8.87 6.51 10.44
C TYR A 31 -7.81 7.00 11.46
N THR A 32 -6.72 6.27 11.63
CA THR A 32 -5.67 6.56 12.64
C THR A 32 -4.27 6.41 12.04
N MET A 33 -4.09 6.87 10.80
CA MET A 33 -2.89 6.59 10.02
C MET A 33 -1.60 7.05 10.73
N SER A 34 -1.55 8.29 11.20
CA SER A 34 -0.35 8.91 11.81
C SER A 34 0.16 8.15 13.02
N THR A 35 -0.73 7.48 13.76
CA THR A 35 -0.42 6.70 14.96
C THR A 35 -0.32 5.20 14.70
N SER A 36 -0.56 4.75 13.47
CA SER A 36 -0.53 3.33 13.11
C SER A 36 0.90 2.78 13.06
N ARG A 37 1.08 1.50 13.41
CA ARG A 37 2.40 0.84 13.39
C ARG A 37 3.02 0.85 11.99
N LYS A 38 2.22 0.56 10.94
CA LYS A 38 2.66 0.59 9.54
C LYS A 38 3.21 1.96 9.12
N TYR A 39 2.64 3.06 9.61
CA TYR A 39 3.12 4.41 9.35
C TYR A 39 4.45 4.66 10.08
N ARG A 40 4.51 4.34 11.38
CA ARG A 40 5.73 4.55 12.18
C ARG A 40 6.92 3.68 11.77
N ASN A 41 6.69 2.48 11.24
CA ASN A 41 7.75 1.60 10.75
C ASN A 41 8.62 2.30 9.67
N LEU A 42 7.98 3.12 8.82
CA LEU A 42 8.64 3.83 7.71
C LEU A 42 9.69 4.84 8.16
N ALA A 43 9.61 5.33 9.40
CA ALA A 43 10.64 6.22 9.96
C ALA A 43 12.01 5.53 10.10
N THR A 44 12.03 4.19 10.11
CA THR A 44 13.26 3.40 10.29
C THR A 44 13.56 2.46 9.13
N ASN A 45 12.52 2.04 8.39
CA ASN A 45 12.66 1.18 7.22
C ASN A 45 11.55 1.53 6.22
N ASP A 46 11.94 2.16 5.12
CA ASP A 46 11.03 2.64 4.08
C ASP A 46 10.57 1.52 3.12
N ARG A 47 11.10 0.30 3.23
CA ARG A 47 10.75 -0.79 2.30
C ARG A 47 9.35 -1.32 2.56
N VAL A 48 8.54 -1.34 1.52
CA VAL A 48 7.16 -1.84 1.57
C VAL A 48 6.87 -2.83 0.45
N ALA A 49 5.91 -3.72 0.71
CA ALA A 49 5.25 -4.52 -0.32
C ALA A 49 3.73 -4.36 -0.22
N PHE A 50 3.07 -4.24 -1.35
CA PHE A 50 1.63 -4.06 -1.45
C PHE A 50 1.07 -4.98 -2.54
N ILE A 51 0.01 -5.72 -2.22
CA ILE A 51 -0.64 -6.65 -3.14
C ILE A 51 -2.11 -6.27 -3.22
N VAL A 52 -2.63 -6.30 -4.45
CA VAL A 52 -4.06 -6.31 -4.74
C VAL A 52 -4.33 -7.55 -5.57
N ASP A 53 -5.28 -8.37 -5.14
CA ASP A 53 -5.73 -9.55 -5.87
C ASP A 53 -7.26 -9.62 -5.88
N ASP A 54 -7.79 -10.35 -6.85
CA ASP A 54 -9.19 -10.78 -6.87
C ASP A 54 -9.38 -12.07 -7.67
N VAL A 55 -10.57 -12.65 -7.53
CA VAL A 55 -11.04 -13.76 -8.37
C VAL A 55 -11.88 -13.16 -9.50
N PHE A 56 -11.27 -13.00 -10.68
CA PHE A 56 -11.93 -12.41 -11.85
C PHE A 56 -13.10 -13.27 -12.36
N SER A 57 -12.95 -14.60 -12.35
CA SER A 57 -14.03 -15.54 -12.69
C SER A 57 -13.86 -16.87 -11.98
N VAL A 58 -14.97 -17.49 -11.60
CA VAL A 58 -15.01 -18.84 -11.03
C VAL A 58 -15.30 -19.91 -12.08
N ARG A 59 -15.82 -19.53 -13.26
CA ARG A 59 -16.10 -20.41 -14.41
C ARG A 59 -15.99 -19.62 -15.73
N PRO A 60 -14.92 -19.80 -16.53
CA PRO A 60 -13.70 -20.56 -16.22
C PRO A 60 -12.96 -19.95 -15.02
N TRP A 61 -12.11 -20.74 -14.35
CA TRP A 61 -11.31 -20.23 -13.23
C TRP A 61 -10.26 -19.22 -13.74
N LYS A 62 -10.35 -17.97 -13.29
CA LYS A 62 -9.39 -16.90 -13.60
C LYS A 62 -9.18 -16.04 -12.35
N VAL A 63 -7.93 -15.94 -11.89
CA VAL A 63 -7.49 -15.07 -10.80
C VAL A 63 -6.48 -14.09 -11.35
N ARG A 64 -6.42 -12.91 -10.75
CA ARG A 64 -5.44 -11.89 -11.15
C ARG A 64 -4.91 -11.16 -9.93
N MET A 65 -3.69 -10.67 -10.05
CA MET A 65 -3.06 -9.94 -8.97
C MET A 65 -2.03 -8.95 -9.51
N VAL A 66 -1.73 -7.96 -8.67
CA VAL A 66 -0.61 -7.04 -8.82
C VAL A 66 0.16 -7.01 -7.50
N GLU A 67 1.44 -7.37 -7.55
CA GLU A 67 2.40 -7.17 -6.48
C GLU A 67 3.25 -5.94 -6.78
N ILE A 68 3.33 -5.04 -5.82
CA ILE A 68 4.15 -3.82 -5.85
C ILE A 68 5.16 -3.88 -4.73
N ARG A 69 6.44 -3.68 -5.07
CA ARG A 69 7.52 -3.41 -4.11
C ARG A 69 8.03 -2.01 -4.34
N GLY A 70 8.35 -1.31 -3.26
CA GLY A 70 8.80 0.07 -3.36
C GLY A 70 9.21 0.67 -2.04
N ARG A 71 9.19 2.00 -2.01
CA ARG A 71 9.46 2.80 -0.80
C ARG A 71 8.20 3.48 -0.32
N GLY A 72 7.94 3.40 0.98
CA GLY A 72 6.86 4.11 1.66
C GLY A 72 7.36 5.42 2.25
N GLU A 73 6.66 6.50 1.93
CA GLU A 73 6.87 7.84 2.47
C GLU A 73 5.76 8.17 3.46
N GLN A 74 6.13 8.75 4.61
CA GLN A 74 5.20 9.32 5.57
C GLN A 74 4.81 10.72 5.12
N VAL A 75 3.57 10.91 4.66
CA VAL A 75 3.06 12.21 4.19
C VAL A 75 2.07 12.77 5.21
N PRO A 76 2.42 13.80 6.00
CA PRO A 76 1.52 14.42 6.96
C PRO A 76 0.60 15.46 6.29
N GLY A 77 -0.64 15.60 6.77
CA GLY A 77 -1.49 16.77 6.47
C GLY A 77 -2.04 16.85 5.04
N THR A 78 -2.28 15.71 4.38
CA THR A 78 -2.66 15.65 2.95
C THR A 78 -3.95 14.88 2.63
N SER A 79 -4.52 14.14 3.58
CA SER A 79 -5.78 13.42 3.36
C SER A 79 -6.96 14.38 3.57
N SER A 80 -7.81 14.50 2.55
CA SER A 80 -9.10 15.22 2.59
C SER A 80 -10.31 14.27 2.67
N GLU A 81 -10.06 12.97 2.91
CA GLU A 81 -11.11 11.96 2.95
C GLU A 81 -11.87 12.02 4.28
N PRO A 82 -13.21 12.22 4.28
CA PRO A 82 -13.99 12.32 5.50
C PRO A 82 -13.81 11.12 6.43
N GLY A 83 -13.42 11.39 7.67
CA GLY A 83 -13.20 10.37 8.69
C GLY A 83 -11.82 9.72 8.65
N HIS A 84 -10.95 10.04 7.71
CA HIS A 84 -9.55 9.61 7.76
C HIS A 84 -8.69 10.58 8.58
N ASP A 85 -7.60 10.05 9.13
CA ASP A 85 -6.47 10.84 9.58
C ASP A 85 -5.87 11.61 8.38
N ASP A 86 -5.39 12.83 8.60
CA ASP A 86 -4.82 13.67 7.55
C ASP A 86 -3.49 13.11 7.01
N ALA A 87 -2.84 12.19 7.72
CA ALA A 87 -1.63 11.52 7.26
C ALA A 87 -1.93 10.37 6.29
N LEU A 88 -1.05 10.15 5.32
CA LEU A 88 -1.06 8.99 4.43
C LEU A 88 0.32 8.37 4.30
N ILE A 89 0.36 7.09 3.88
CA ILE A 89 1.58 6.46 3.38
C ILE A 89 1.54 6.55 1.86
N ARG A 90 2.56 7.17 1.26
CA ARG A 90 2.73 7.21 -0.19
C ARG A 90 3.74 6.16 -0.62
N ILE A 91 3.31 5.21 -1.44
CA ILE A 91 4.17 4.18 -2.00
C ILE A 91 4.70 4.66 -3.34
N HIS A 92 6.02 4.74 -3.45
CA HIS A 92 6.79 4.94 -4.68
C HIS A 92 7.18 3.56 -5.23
N PRO A 93 6.55 3.07 -6.31
CA PRO A 93 6.83 1.73 -6.83
C PRO A 93 8.23 1.64 -7.45
N ASP A 94 9.01 0.63 -7.04
CA ASP A 94 10.29 0.27 -7.66
C ASP A 94 10.13 -0.96 -8.59
N ARG A 95 9.19 -1.86 -8.24
CA ARG A 95 8.92 -3.09 -8.97
C ARG A 95 7.44 -3.39 -8.96
N VAL A 96 6.89 -3.71 -10.13
CA VAL A 96 5.52 -4.18 -10.30
C VAL A 96 5.56 -5.55 -10.97
N ILE A 97 4.83 -6.51 -10.42
CA ILE A 97 4.65 -7.85 -10.97
C ILE A 97 3.15 -8.05 -11.12
N ALA A 98 2.72 -8.40 -12.33
CA ALA A 98 1.32 -8.66 -12.65
C ALA A 98 1.15 -10.13 -13.10
N PHE A 99 0.00 -10.69 -12.79
CA PHE A 99 -0.42 -12.02 -13.21
C PHE A 99 -1.91 -11.99 -13.53
N GLY A 100 -2.30 -12.56 -14.67
CA GLY A 100 -3.70 -12.65 -15.08
C GLY A 100 -4.36 -11.31 -15.46
N ILE A 101 -3.56 -10.24 -15.67
CA ILE A 101 -4.05 -8.88 -16.00
C ILE A 101 -4.18 -8.65 -17.51
N ASP A 102 -3.30 -9.26 -18.32
CA ASP A 102 -3.23 -9.07 -19.78
C ASP A 102 -3.77 -10.27 -20.59
N ASP A 103 -4.41 -11.23 -19.90
CA ASP A 103 -5.04 -12.43 -20.49
C ASP A 103 -6.45 -12.14 -21.02
#